data_AF-A0A2H6CU74-F1
#
_entry.id   AF-A0A2H6CU74-F1
#
_cell.length_a   1.000
_cell.length_b   1.000
_cell.length_c   1.000
_cell.angle_alpha   90.00
_cell.angle_beta   90.00
_cell.angle_gamma   90.00
#
_symmetry.space_group_name_H-M   'P 1'
#
loop_
_entity.id
_entity.type
_entity.pdbx_description
1 polymer ?
#
loop_
_entity_poly.entity_id
_entity_poly.type
_entity_poly.pdbx_seq_one_letter_code
_entity_poly.pdbx_strand_id
1 'polypeptide(L)'
;MGYMNENGTTINNKPQGDYQSYGEYVTISKDNYSIWQNFNWKKKHDSADYYGQTLEARGYYDHFNGSRFLSLYDNTGTWVGYINESGTNLSDTGKGGNYQSYNKFVTVSVDNYDIWQDFNFSRSRNHSSNYYGQTLEARGYYNHFNGSRYLSLYDNGGTWVGYMNENGTKIGNGEQGSYQGYGEKVLINKDNYSIWQNFNWKKKHDSADYYRQTLEARGYYNHFNGSRFLSLYNDDGSWIGYINENATELSND
;
A
#
# COMPACT_ATOMS: atom_id res chain seq x y z
N MET A 1 -49.98 -20.24 17.77
CA MET A 1 -50.82 -19.56 16.76
C MET A 1 -51.08 -18.15 17.26
N GLY A 2 -50.31 -17.17 16.78
CA GLY A 2 -50.49 -15.76 17.12
C GLY A 2 -51.11 -15.03 15.93
N TYR A 3 -52.21 -14.32 16.15
CA TYR A 3 -52.85 -13.49 15.14
C TYR A 3 -52.14 -12.12 15.10
N MET A 4 -51.65 -11.71 13.92
CA MET A 4 -51.22 -10.33 13.67
C MET A 4 -52.37 -9.53 13.07
N ASN A 5 -52.48 -8.28 13.51
CA ASN A 5 -53.55 -7.35 13.18
C ASN A 5 -53.25 -6.66 11.83
N GLU A 6 -54.23 -6.65 10.92
CA GLU A 6 -54.11 -6.27 9.50
C GLU A 6 -53.71 -4.79 9.27
N ASN A 7 -53.87 -3.94 10.29
CA ASN A 7 -53.62 -2.49 10.22
C ASN A 7 -52.17 -2.07 10.53
N GLY A 8 -51.25 -3.01 10.80
CA GLY A 8 -49.83 -2.74 11.06
C GLY A 8 -48.89 -3.08 9.90
N THR A 9 -49.43 -3.60 8.80
CA THR A 9 -48.65 -4.11 7.67
C THR A 9 -48.94 -3.34 6.40
N THR A 10 -47.97 -2.56 5.94
CA THR A 10 -47.94 -2.11 4.54
C THR A 10 -47.72 -3.35 3.66
N ILE A 11 -48.69 -3.64 2.78
CA ILE A 11 -48.50 -4.64 1.73
C ILE A 11 -47.43 -4.10 0.77
N ASN A 12 -46.18 -4.49 1.00
CA ASN A 12 -45.09 -4.13 0.12
C ASN A 12 -45.06 -5.14 -1.04
N ASN A 13 -45.64 -4.75 -2.19
CA ASN A 13 -45.65 -5.56 -3.41
C ASN A 13 -44.27 -5.67 -4.08
N LYS A 14 -43.21 -5.18 -3.45
CA LYS A 14 -41.83 -5.22 -3.94
C LYS A 14 -41.06 -6.33 -3.22
N PRO A 15 -40.58 -7.37 -3.92
CA PRO A 15 -39.86 -8.48 -3.30
C PRO A 15 -38.62 -8.04 -2.50
N GLN A 16 -38.00 -6.93 -2.89
CA GLN A 16 -36.82 -6.37 -2.21
C GLN A 16 -37.10 -5.65 -0.88
N GLY A 17 -38.37 -5.39 -0.52
CA GLY A 17 -38.69 -4.56 0.63
C GLY A 17 -38.40 -3.06 0.42
N ASP A 18 -38.52 -2.30 1.50
CA ASP A 18 -38.32 -0.84 1.48
C ASP A 18 -36.84 -0.48 1.69
N TYR A 19 -36.46 0.67 1.15
CA TYR A 19 -35.14 1.24 1.36
C TYR A 19 -34.94 1.61 2.83
N GLN A 20 -33.81 1.19 3.39
CA GLN A 20 -33.35 1.59 4.72
C GLN A 20 -32.07 2.42 4.57
N SER A 21 -32.04 3.60 5.19
CA SER A 21 -30.82 4.41 5.23
C SER A 21 -29.74 3.70 6.03
N TYR A 22 -28.49 3.76 5.55
CA TYR A 22 -27.35 3.12 6.20
C TYR A 22 -26.18 4.09 6.37
N GLY A 23 -25.57 4.54 5.27
CA GLY A 23 -24.55 5.59 5.30
C GLY A 23 -23.17 5.11 5.77
N GLU A 24 -22.88 3.83 5.54
CA GLU A 24 -21.62 3.20 5.97
C GLU A 24 -20.67 2.96 4.80
N TYR A 25 -19.39 2.73 5.11
CA TYR A 25 -18.39 2.34 4.12
C TYR A 25 -18.14 0.83 4.20
N VAL A 26 -18.09 0.18 3.04
CA VAL A 26 -17.85 -1.26 2.93
C VAL A 26 -16.74 -1.55 1.94
N THR A 27 -15.95 -2.58 2.21
CA THR A 27 -14.97 -3.11 1.26
C THR A 27 -15.55 -4.34 0.56
N ILE A 28 -15.43 -4.42 -0.76
CA ILE A 28 -15.79 -5.65 -1.49
C ILE A 28 -14.79 -6.73 -1.13
N SER A 29 -15.26 -7.78 -0.43
CA SER A 29 -14.40 -8.81 0.16
C SER A 29 -14.45 -10.14 -0.59
N LYS A 30 -15.35 -10.29 -1.56
CA LYS A 30 -15.51 -11.48 -2.40
C LYS A 30 -15.66 -11.08 -3.87
N ASP A 31 -14.96 -11.78 -4.76
CA ASP A 31 -14.89 -11.54 -6.20
C ASP A 31 -15.90 -12.36 -7.02
N ASN A 32 -16.70 -13.21 -6.37
CA ASN A 32 -17.65 -14.12 -6.98
C ASN A 32 -19.12 -13.72 -6.82
N TYR A 33 -19.40 -12.42 -6.64
CA TYR A 33 -20.75 -11.88 -6.52
C TYR A 33 -21.11 -11.04 -7.75
N SER A 34 -22.39 -11.04 -8.11
CA SER A 34 -22.92 -10.07 -9.07
C SER A 34 -23.32 -8.78 -8.36
N ILE A 35 -23.03 -7.66 -9.03
CA ILE A 35 -23.54 -6.34 -8.68
C ILE A 35 -24.70 -6.04 -9.63
N TRP A 36 -25.90 -5.91 -9.09
CA TRP A 36 -27.15 -5.86 -9.84
C TRP A 36 -27.59 -4.42 -10.16
N GLN A 37 -28.13 -4.22 -11.36
CA GLN A 37 -28.76 -2.97 -11.78
C GLN A 37 -30.14 -2.78 -11.14
N ASN A 38 -30.83 -3.87 -10.81
CA ASN A 38 -32.16 -3.87 -10.24
C ASN A 38 -32.49 -5.22 -9.61
N PHE A 39 -33.61 -5.29 -8.90
CA PHE A 39 -34.12 -6.50 -8.25
C PHE A 39 -34.83 -7.48 -9.20
N ASN A 40 -34.76 -7.26 -10.53
CA ASN A 40 -35.07 -8.26 -11.55
C ASN A 40 -33.82 -9.03 -11.98
N TRP A 41 -32.74 -8.96 -11.18
CA TRP A 41 -31.48 -9.67 -11.41
C TRP A 41 -30.83 -9.34 -12.76
N LYS A 42 -30.97 -8.10 -13.23
CA LYS A 42 -30.18 -7.63 -14.36
C LYS A 42 -28.77 -7.28 -13.87
N LYS A 43 -27.77 -8.09 -14.24
CA LYS A 43 -26.37 -7.85 -13.84
C LYS A 43 -25.87 -6.51 -14.41
N LYS A 44 -25.12 -5.77 -13.61
CA LYS A 44 -24.47 -4.52 -14.00
C LYS A 44 -22.95 -4.65 -14.04
N HIS A 45 -22.37 -5.21 -12.98
CA HIS A 45 -20.93 -5.47 -12.85
C HIS A 45 -20.67 -6.82 -12.17
N ASP A 46 -19.44 -7.29 -12.24
CA ASP A 46 -18.95 -8.40 -11.42
C ASP A 46 -18.21 -7.81 -10.20
N SER A 47 -18.35 -8.42 -9.02
CA SER A 47 -17.70 -7.90 -7.81
C SER A 47 -16.17 -7.97 -7.87
N ALA A 48 -15.62 -8.82 -8.74
CA ALA A 48 -14.20 -8.85 -9.09
C ALA A 48 -13.67 -7.49 -9.56
N ASP A 49 -14.48 -6.71 -10.30
CA ASP A 49 -14.09 -5.37 -10.80
C ASP A 49 -13.82 -4.37 -9.67
N TYR A 50 -14.39 -4.65 -8.49
CA TYR A 50 -14.33 -3.80 -7.30
C TYR A 50 -13.62 -4.50 -6.12
N TYR A 51 -13.03 -5.68 -6.33
CA TYR A 51 -12.45 -6.46 -5.25
C TYR A 51 -11.40 -5.66 -4.46
N GLY A 52 -11.55 -5.64 -3.13
CA GLY A 52 -10.71 -4.87 -2.22
C GLY A 52 -10.92 -3.36 -2.24
N GLN A 53 -11.83 -2.81 -3.08
CA GLN A 53 -12.16 -1.39 -3.08
C GLN A 53 -13.18 -1.05 -2.00
N THR A 54 -13.09 0.17 -1.48
CA THR A 54 -14.03 0.74 -0.50
C THR A 54 -15.09 1.57 -1.21
N LEU A 55 -16.35 1.29 -0.92
CA LEU A 55 -17.53 1.97 -1.48
C LEU A 55 -18.44 2.44 -0.35
N GLU A 56 -19.28 3.44 -0.64
CA GLU A 56 -20.30 3.92 0.30
C GLU A 56 -21.59 3.12 0.10
N ALA A 57 -22.04 2.40 1.13
CA ALA A 57 -23.35 1.77 1.21
C ALA A 57 -24.36 2.77 1.80
N ARG A 58 -25.00 3.58 0.94
CA ARG A 58 -25.94 4.62 1.40
C ARG A 58 -27.20 4.06 2.04
N GLY A 59 -27.60 2.87 1.62
CA GLY A 59 -28.72 2.15 2.21
C GLY A 59 -28.75 0.70 1.82
N TYR A 60 -29.71 -0.03 2.37
CA TYR A 60 -29.91 -1.44 2.12
C TYR A 60 -31.38 -1.81 1.93
N TYR A 61 -31.60 -3.03 1.46
CA TYR A 61 -32.89 -3.66 1.22
C TYR A 61 -32.86 -5.09 1.77
N ASP A 62 -33.75 -5.39 2.70
CA ASP A 62 -33.94 -6.75 3.22
C ASP A 62 -34.94 -7.49 2.33
N HIS A 63 -34.42 -8.33 1.45
CA HIS A 63 -35.17 -8.98 0.39
C HIS A 63 -35.93 -10.22 0.93
N PHE A 64 -37.08 -10.55 0.34
CA PHE A 64 -37.94 -11.66 0.78
C PHE A 64 -37.25 -13.04 0.81
N ASN A 65 -36.12 -13.19 0.12
CA ASN A 65 -35.31 -14.40 0.11
C ASN A 65 -34.38 -14.53 1.34
N GLY A 66 -34.47 -13.59 2.29
CA GLY A 66 -33.67 -13.56 3.50
C GLY A 66 -32.29 -12.92 3.35
N SER A 67 -31.92 -12.44 2.16
CA SER A 67 -30.66 -11.73 1.93
C SER A 67 -30.82 -10.22 2.05
N ARG A 68 -29.80 -9.55 2.57
CA ARG A 68 -29.66 -8.10 2.52
C ARG A 68 -28.85 -7.65 1.30
N PHE A 69 -29.35 -6.64 0.60
CA PHE A 69 -28.64 -6.02 -0.53
C PHE A 69 -28.28 -4.57 -0.22
N LEU A 70 -26.99 -4.22 -0.34
CA LEU A 70 -26.48 -2.87 -0.16
C LEU A 70 -26.54 -2.08 -1.48
N SER A 71 -26.93 -0.81 -1.42
CA SER A 71 -26.88 0.13 -2.53
C SER A 71 -25.57 0.90 -2.49
N LEU A 72 -24.65 0.56 -3.41
CA LEU A 72 -23.27 1.01 -3.40
C LEU A 72 -23.05 2.24 -4.28
N TYR A 73 -22.20 3.15 -3.81
CA TYR A 73 -21.77 4.36 -4.49
C TYR A 73 -20.26 4.49 -4.43
N ASP A 74 -19.67 4.99 -5.51
CA ASP A 74 -18.25 5.32 -5.56
C ASP A 74 -17.97 6.74 -5.03
N ASN A 75 -16.69 7.11 -5.10
CA ASN A 75 -16.15 8.37 -4.59
C ASN A 75 -16.57 9.61 -5.37
N THR A 76 -17.13 9.44 -6.56
CA THR A 76 -17.74 10.51 -7.36
C THR A 76 -19.22 10.67 -7.04
N GLY A 77 -19.78 9.79 -6.20
CA GLY A 77 -21.20 9.69 -5.94
C GLY A 77 -21.96 8.94 -7.05
N THR A 78 -21.25 8.27 -7.97
CA THR A 78 -21.87 7.46 -9.00
C THR A 78 -22.38 6.16 -8.38
N TRP A 79 -23.62 5.81 -8.72
CA TRP A 79 -24.24 4.59 -8.25
C TRP A 79 -23.63 3.36 -8.95
N VAL A 80 -23.01 2.49 -8.16
CA VAL A 80 -22.33 1.28 -8.64
C VAL A 80 -23.35 0.17 -8.87
N GLY A 81 -24.18 -0.14 -7.89
CA GLY A 81 -25.19 -1.19 -8.01
C GLY A 81 -25.68 -1.74 -6.68
N TYR A 82 -26.49 -2.80 -6.73
CA TYR A 82 -26.88 -3.56 -5.56
C TYR A 82 -26.02 -4.81 -5.40
N ILE A 83 -25.39 -5.03 -4.24
CA ILE A 83 -24.65 -6.26 -3.94
C ILE A 83 -25.25 -6.94 -2.71
N ASN A 84 -25.21 -8.27 -2.63
CA ASN A 84 -25.50 -8.97 -1.38
C ASN A 84 -24.45 -8.58 -0.32
N GLU A 85 -24.88 -8.18 0.88
CA GLU A 85 -24.01 -7.74 1.98
C GLU A 85 -22.93 -8.78 2.31
N SER A 86 -23.22 -10.08 2.15
CA SER A 86 -22.25 -11.18 2.37
C SER A 86 -21.04 -11.16 1.41
N GLY A 87 -21.10 -10.38 0.32
CA GLY A 87 -19.98 -10.12 -0.59
C GLY A 87 -19.07 -8.97 -0.14
N THR A 88 -19.38 -8.36 1.00
CA THR A 88 -18.69 -7.18 1.53
C THR A 88 -18.29 -7.37 2.99
N ASN A 89 -17.35 -6.55 3.44
CA ASN A 89 -17.06 -6.35 4.86
C ASN A 89 -17.33 -4.89 5.21
N LEU A 90 -17.91 -4.63 6.38
CA LEU A 90 -17.98 -3.28 6.93
C LEU A 90 -16.56 -2.74 7.14
N SER A 91 -16.31 -1.48 6.79
CA SER A 91 -14.98 -0.89 6.96
C SER A 91 -14.70 -0.57 8.42
N ASP A 92 -13.62 -1.16 8.94
CA ASP A 92 -13.14 -0.90 10.30
C ASP A 92 -12.56 0.51 10.48
N THR A 93 -12.32 1.22 9.37
CA THR A 93 -11.70 2.56 9.37
C THR A 93 -12.52 3.59 8.59
N GLY A 94 -13.81 3.31 8.36
CA GLY A 94 -14.72 4.15 7.59
C GLY A 94 -14.23 4.35 6.16
N LYS A 95 -13.84 5.58 5.80
CA LYS A 95 -13.34 5.88 4.45
C LYS A 95 -12.04 5.16 4.11
N GLY A 96 -11.27 4.71 5.10
CA GLY A 96 -10.03 3.96 4.86
C GLY A 96 -10.22 2.59 4.24
N GLY A 97 -11.38 1.95 4.41
CA GLY A 97 -11.56 0.56 3.99
C GLY A 97 -11.01 -0.43 5.00
N ASN A 98 -10.87 -1.69 4.58
CA ASN A 98 -10.30 -2.74 5.41
C ASN A 98 -8.83 -2.99 5.04
N TYR A 99 -8.07 -3.46 6.04
CA TYR A 99 -6.67 -3.83 5.89
C TYR A 99 -6.49 -4.95 4.87
N GLN A 100 -5.51 -4.80 3.99
CA GLN A 100 -5.07 -5.83 3.04
C GLN A 100 -3.58 -6.07 3.21
N SER A 101 -3.19 -7.33 3.38
CA SER A 101 -1.78 -7.69 3.60
C SER A 101 -0.94 -7.37 2.36
N TYR A 102 0.26 -6.83 2.58
CA TYR A 102 1.19 -6.44 1.51
C TYR A 102 2.59 -7.02 1.71
N ASN A 103 3.17 -6.81 2.91
CA ASN A 103 4.49 -7.29 3.33
C ASN A 103 5.58 -7.03 2.26
N LYS A 104 5.74 -5.77 1.86
CA LYS A 104 6.76 -5.33 0.90
C LYS A 104 7.69 -4.29 1.54
N PHE A 105 8.88 -4.14 0.97
CA PHE A 105 9.76 -3.02 1.27
C PHE A 105 9.59 -1.94 0.20
N VAL A 106 9.42 -0.70 0.62
CA VAL A 106 9.22 0.45 -0.26
C VAL A 106 10.19 1.56 0.08
N THR A 107 10.73 2.23 -0.94
CA THR A 107 11.56 3.42 -0.77
C THR A 107 10.69 4.66 -0.93
N VAL A 108 10.75 5.58 0.02
CA VAL A 108 10.07 6.87 -0.09
C VAL A 108 10.73 7.67 -1.20
N SER A 109 9.96 8.03 -2.22
CA SER A 109 10.47 8.59 -3.47
C SER A 109 9.96 9.98 -3.78
N VAL A 110 9.08 10.51 -2.91
CA VAL A 110 8.57 11.87 -2.96
C VAL A 110 8.56 12.42 -1.53
N ASP A 111 8.96 13.67 -1.35
CA ASP A 111 9.22 14.32 -0.06
C ASP A 111 8.13 15.33 0.37
N ASN A 112 7.03 15.44 -0.39
CA ASN A 112 5.96 16.43 -0.18
C ASN A 112 4.60 15.81 0.24
N TYR A 113 4.62 14.56 0.71
CA TYR A 113 3.46 13.87 1.25
C TYR A 113 3.43 13.90 2.78
N ASP A 114 2.25 14.17 3.34
CA ASP A 114 1.92 13.81 4.71
C ASP A 114 1.88 12.29 4.90
N ILE A 115 2.30 11.86 6.07
CA ILE A 115 2.13 10.49 6.56
C ILE A 115 1.14 10.55 7.72
N TRP A 116 -0.06 10.00 7.51
CA TRP A 116 -1.22 10.23 8.35
C TRP A 116 -1.31 9.27 9.54
N GLN A 117 -1.91 9.75 10.63
CA GLN A 117 -2.27 8.93 11.80
C GLN A 117 -3.58 8.14 11.56
N ASP A 118 -4.45 8.64 10.68
CA ASP A 118 -5.78 8.10 10.43
C ASP A 118 -6.25 8.39 9.00
N PHE A 119 -7.33 7.72 8.58
CA PHE A 119 -7.94 7.87 7.25
C PHE A 119 -8.93 9.03 7.13
N ASN A 120 -9.18 9.79 8.20
CA ASN A 120 -9.90 11.06 8.09
C ASN A 120 -8.96 12.22 7.72
N PHE A 121 -7.64 11.95 7.65
CA PHE A 121 -6.59 12.94 7.41
C PHE A 121 -6.67 14.11 8.39
N SER A 122 -7.10 13.81 9.62
CA SER A 122 -7.32 14.82 10.65
C SER A 122 -6.02 15.30 11.29
N ARG A 123 -5.01 14.42 11.29
CA ARG A 123 -3.71 14.65 11.92
C ARG A 123 -2.59 13.96 11.15
N SER A 124 -1.64 14.76 10.68
CA SER A 124 -0.36 14.26 10.16
C SER A 124 0.47 13.71 11.33
N ARG A 125 0.97 12.48 11.18
CA ARG A 125 1.83 11.80 12.16
C ARG A 125 3.30 12.09 11.88
N ASN A 126 3.66 12.11 10.61
CA ASN A 126 5.00 12.30 10.09
C ASN A 126 4.93 12.97 8.71
N HIS A 127 6.07 13.36 8.16
CA HIS A 127 6.17 13.89 6.81
C HIS A 127 7.20 13.10 6.00
N SER A 128 6.90 12.86 4.72
CA SER A 128 7.73 12.04 3.83
C SER A 128 9.14 12.59 3.62
N SER A 129 9.36 13.90 3.73
CA SER A 129 10.70 14.51 3.71
C SER A 129 11.65 13.92 4.77
N ASN A 130 11.14 13.48 5.92
CA ASN A 130 11.97 12.88 6.98
C ASN A 130 12.45 11.47 6.60
N TYR A 131 11.82 10.86 5.61
CA TYR A 131 12.07 9.49 5.17
C TYR A 131 12.52 9.42 3.71
N TYR A 132 12.68 10.56 3.02
CA TYR A 132 12.98 10.60 1.60
C TYR A 132 14.24 9.79 1.26
N GLY A 133 14.13 8.91 0.26
CA GLY A 133 15.16 7.97 -0.14
C GLY A 133 15.35 6.78 0.81
N GLN A 134 14.73 6.75 1.98
CA GLN A 134 14.83 5.63 2.93
C GLN A 134 13.88 4.49 2.55
N THR A 135 14.27 3.27 2.92
CA THR A 135 13.45 2.07 2.75
C THR A 135 12.69 1.76 4.03
N LEU A 136 11.38 1.55 3.90
CA LEU A 136 10.44 1.22 4.97
C LEU A 136 9.72 -0.09 4.64
N GLU A 137 9.19 -0.75 5.66
CA GLU A 137 8.35 -1.93 5.51
C GLU A 137 6.88 -1.49 5.38
N ALA A 138 6.23 -1.83 4.27
CA ALA A 138 4.80 -1.68 4.05
C ALA A 138 4.10 -3.01 4.37
N ARG A 139 3.56 -3.13 5.59
CA ARG A 139 2.95 -4.38 6.07
C ARG A 139 1.59 -4.66 5.43
N GLY A 140 0.82 -3.60 5.21
CA GLY A 140 -0.44 -3.69 4.50
C GLY A 140 -0.82 -2.39 3.83
N TYR A 141 -1.90 -2.46 3.06
CA TYR A 141 -2.47 -1.32 2.38
C TYR A 141 -3.99 -1.23 2.58
N TYR A 142 -4.50 -0.06 2.26
CA TYR A 142 -5.89 0.34 2.41
C TYR A 142 -6.30 1.08 1.14
N ASN A 143 -7.33 0.59 0.44
CA ASN A 143 -7.90 1.29 -0.70
C ASN A 143 -8.94 2.26 -0.16
N HIS A 144 -8.51 3.50 0.04
CA HIS A 144 -9.34 4.54 0.65
C HIS A 144 -10.46 4.96 -0.32
N PHE A 145 -11.60 5.35 0.22
CA PHE A 145 -12.78 5.77 -0.55
C PHE A 145 -12.44 6.91 -1.52
N ASN A 146 -11.50 7.80 -1.22
CA ASN A 146 -11.03 8.83 -2.18
C ASN A 146 -10.39 8.28 -3.48
N GLY A 147 -10.27 6.96 -3.65
CA GLY A 147 -9.71 6.31 -4.84
C GLY A 147 -8.20 6.12 -4.81
N SER A 148 -7.53 6.54 -3.72
CA SER A 148 -6.09 6.31 -3.53
C SER A 148 -5.81 5.12 -2.61
N ARG A 149 -4.67 4.47 -2.84
CA ARG A 149 -4.15 3.45 -1.93
C ARG A 149 -3.16 4.07 -0.94
N TYR A 150 -3.29 3.68 0.31
CA TYR A 150 -2.39 4.10 1.39
C TYR A 150 -1.71 2.88 2.01
N LEU A 151 -0.40 2.95 2.19
CA LEU A 151 0.43 1.93 2.80
C LEU A 151 0.59 2.21 4.30
N SER A 152 0.50 1.16 5.13
CA SER A 152 0.88 1.23 6.54
C SER A 152 2.38 0.96 6.66
N LEU A 153 3.14 2.02 6.93
CA LEU A 153 4.61 2.00 6.90
C LEU A 153 5.23 1.82 8.28
N TYR A 154 6.30 1.04 8.33
CA TYR A 154 7.09 0.75 9.52
C TYR A 154 8.58 0.96 9.24
N ASP A 155 9.29 1.49 10.23
CA ASP A 155 10.74 1.60 10.19
C ASP A 155 11.43 0.30 10.61
N ASN A 156 12.76 0.32 10.62
CA ASN A 156 13.58 -0.85 10.93
C ASN A 156 13.59 -1.26 12.40
N GLY A 157 13.13 -0.38 13.30
CA GLY A 157 12.85 -0.71 14.69
C GLY A 157 11.47 -1.37 14.85
N GLY A 158 10.71 -1.52 13.76
CA GLY A 158 9.32 -1.98 13.79
C GLY A 158 8.35 -0.92 14.31
N THR A 159 8.77 0.35 14.39
CA THR A 159 7.91 1.45 14.81
C THR A 159 7.01 1.86 13.66
N TRP A 160 5.72 2.02 13.96
CA TRP A 160 4.75 2.46 12.98
C TRP A 160 4.94 3.95 12.64
N VAL A 161 5.26 4.19 11.38
CA VAL A 161 5.54 5.52 10.80
C VAL A 161 4.23 6.23 10.44
N GLY A 162 3.23 5.51 9.94
CA GLY A 162 1.91 6.04 9.61
C GLY A 162 1.39 5.53 8.27
N TYR A 163 0.30 6.13 7.79
CA TYR A 163 -0.30 5.85 6.48
C TYR A 163 0.20 6.83 5.41
N MET A 164 0.85 6.34 4.37
CA MET A 164 1.34 7.17 3.26
C MET A 164 0.70 6.74 1.94
N ASN A 165 0.38 7.69 1.06
CA ASN A 165 -0.12 7.37 -0.28
C ASN A 165 0.95 6.56 -1.05
N GLU A 166 0.55 5.44 -1.66
CA GLU A 166 1.46 4.53 -2.36
C GLU A 166 2.24 5.24 -3.49
N ASN A 167 1.64 6.24 -4.13
CA ASN A 167 2.28 7.02 -5.21
C ASN A 167 3.52 7.81 -4.75
N GLY A 168 3.67 8.05 -3.44
CA GLY A 168 4.87 8.65 -2.87
C GLY A 168 6.04 7.68 -2.72
N THR A 169 5.87 6.40 -3.10
CA THR A 169 6.83 5.33 -2.83
C THR A 169 7.21 4.54 -4.10
N LYS A 170 8.35 3.86 -4.05
CA LYS A 170 8.79 2.88 -5.06
C LYS A 170 9.02 1.52 -4.40
N ILE A 171 8.43 0.48 -4.96
CA ILE A 171 8.60 -0.90 -4.46
C ILE A 171 10.05 -1.34 -4.68
N GLY A 172 10.71 -1.76 -3.60
CA GLY A 172 12.04 -2.36 -3.63
C GLY A 172 12.01 -3.86 -3.89
N ASN A 173 13.14 -4.42 -4.29
CA ASN A 173 13.31 -5.87 -4.53
C ASN A 173 13.63 -6.67 -3.24
N GLY A 174 13.31 -6.10 -2.07
CA GLY A 174 13.69 -6.62 -0.76
C GLY A 174 14.13 -5.50 0.18
N GLU A 175 14.78 -5.87 1.28
CA GLU A 175 15.24 -4.96 2.32
C GLU A 175 16.20 -3.88 1.80
N GLN A 176 16.90 -4.12 0.69
CA GLN A 176 17.77 -3.12 0.06
C GLN A 176 17.02 -1.89 -0.48
N GLY A 177 15.71 -2.01 -0.71
CA GLY A 177 14.92 -0.94 -1.32
C GLY A 177 15.14 -0.77 -2.82
N SER A 178 14.84 0.43 -3.31
CA SER A 178 14.97 0.84 -4.70
C SER A 178 16.34 1.47 -4.97
N TYR A 179 16.87 1.23 -6.18
CA TYR A 179 18.07 1.88 -6.68
C TYR A 179 17.90 3.40 -6.74
N GLN A 180 18.93 4.12 -6.30
CA GLN A 180 19.02 5.58 -6.40
C GLN A 180 20.31 5.95 -7.15
N GLY A 181 20.19 6.85 -8.11
CA GLY A 181 21.34 7.35 -8.88
C GLY A 181 22.28 8.14 -7.99
N TYR A 182 23.59 8.00 -8.21
CA TYR A 182 24.62 8.73 -7.48
C TYR A 182 25.61 9.36 -8.46
N GLY A 183 26.40 8.53 -9.15
CA GLY A 183 27.30 9.00 -10.21
C GLY A 183 28.55 9.70 -9.69
N GLU A 184 29.01 9.33 -8.50
CA GLU A 184 30.16 9.94 -7.84
C GLU A 184 31.39 9.03 -7.89
N LYS A 185 32.58 9.61 -7.77
CA LYS A 185 33.81 8.85 -7.52
C LYS A 185 34.06 8.73 -6.02
N VAL A 186 34.43 7.52 -5.58
CA VAL A 186 34.67 7.23 -4.17
C VAL A 186 36.00 6.52 -3.97
N LEU A 187 36.75 6.94 -2.95
CA LEU A 187 37.98 6.30 -2.49
C LEU A 187 37.65 5.23 -1.46
N ILE A 188 38.13 4.00 -1.64
CA ILE A 188 38.04 2.97 -0.59
C ILE A 188 39.09 3.26 0.48
N ASN A 189 38.65 3.79 1.63
CA ASN A 189 39.53 4.25 2.71
C ASN A 189 39.61 3.28 3.91
N LYS A 190 38.85 2.17 3.87
CA LYS A 190 38.87 1.09 4.88
C LYS A 190 39.00 -0.26 4.19
N ASP A 191 39.79 -1.15 4.77
CA ASP A 191 40.15 -2.47 4.23
C ASP A 191 39.42 -3.65 4.92
N ASN A 192 38.60 -3.36 5.94
CA ASN A 192 37.93 -4.36 6.77
C ASN A 192 36.43 -4.58 6.44
N TYR A 193 35.99 -4.18 5.24
CA TYR A 193 34.62 -4.38 4.76
C TYR A 193 34.53 -5.46 3.69
N SER A 194 33.38 -6.14 3.64
CA SER A 194 33.04 -7.04 2.54
C SER A 194 32.40 -6.26 1.39
N ILE A 195 32.74 -6.66 0.17
CA ILE A 195 32.07 -6.23 -1.05
C ILE A 195 31.15 -7.36 -1.49
N TRP A 196 29.85 -7.08 -1.57
CA TRP A 196 28.79 -8.07 -1.77
C TRP A 196 28.41 -8.22 -3.23
N GLN A 197 28.13 -9.46 -3.64
CA GLN A 197 27.55 -9.78 -4.95
C GLN A 197 26.05 -9.44 -4.99
N ASN A 198 25.36 -9.53 -3.87
CA ASN A 198 23.92 -9.29 -3.77
C ASN A 198 23.52 -9.02 -2.31
N PHE A 199 22.25 -8.65 -2.12
CA PHE A 199 21.66 -8.36 -0.81
C PHE A 199 21.22 -9.62 -0.04
N ASN A 200 21.59 -10.82 -0.51
CA ASN A 200 21.57 -12.05 0.31
C ASN A 200 22.93 -12.27 1.00
N TRP A 201 23.75 -11.22 1.08
CA TRP A 201 25.07 -11.25 1.74
C TRP A 201 26.02 -12.30 1.15
N LYS A 202 25.94 -12.55 -0.16
CA LYS A 202 26.95 -13.37 -0.84
C LYS A 202 28.19 -12.51 -1.09
N LYS A 203 29.27 -12.77 -0.35
CA LYS A 203 30.54 -12.04 -0.51
C LYS A 203 31.12 -12.27 -1.90
N LYS A 204 31.67 -11.20 -2.50
CA LYS A 204 32.35 -11.23 -3.80
C LYS A 204 33.84 -10.90 -3.68
N HIS A 205 34.17 -9.85 -2.92
CA HIS A 205 35.55 -9.38 -2.68
C HIS A 205 35.72 -8.87 -1.24
N ASP A 206 36.97 -8.60 -0.88
CA ASP A 206 37.33 -7.82 0.32
C ASP A 206 37.67 -6.38 -0.08
N SER A 207 37.30 -5.41 0.74
CA SER A 207 37.68 -4.01 0.50
C SER A 207 39.20 -3.79 0.49
N ALA A 208 39.97 -4.67 1.14
CA ALA A 208 41.44 -4.71 1.06
C ALA A 208 41.96 -4.84 -0.38
N ASP A 209 41.25 -5.57 -1.25
CA ASP A 209 41.64 -5.75 -2.67
C ASP A 209 41.62 -4.43 -3.45
N TYR A 210 40.86 -3.45 -2.96
CA TYR A 210 40.62 -2.15 -3.57
C TYR A 210 41.08 -0.99 -2.68
N TYR A 211 41.83 -1.26 -1.61
CA TYR A 211 42.22 -0.26 -0.63
C TYR A 211 43.02 0.87 -1.28
N ARG A 212 42.59 2.11 -1.01
CA ARG A 212 43.12 3.36 -1.59
C ARG A 212 42.95 3.48 -3.11
N GLN A 213 42.07 2.70 -3.72
CA GLN A 213 41.65 2.90 -5.11
C GLN A 213 40.41 3.80 -5.16
N THR A 214 40.38 4.68 -6.15
CA THR A 214 39.21 5.47 -6.51
C THR A 214 38.37 4.68 -7.52
N LEU A 215 37.08 4.54 -7.25
CA LEU A 215 36.12 3.77 -8.06
C LEU A 215 34.88 4.62 -8.35
N GLU A 216 34.12 4.24 -9.37
CA GLU A 216 32.85 4.89 -9.71
C GLU A 216 31.69 4.26 -8.91
N ALA A 217 31.01 5.05 -8.09
CA ALA A 217 29.76 4.68 -7.43
C ALA A 217 28.57 5.18 -8.24
N ARG A 218 28.07 4.35 -9.17
CA ARG A 218 26.96 4.73 -10.06
C ARG A 218 25.64 4.95 -9.36
N GLY A 219 25.43 4.31 -8.22
CA GLY A 219 24.22 4.49 -7.44
C GLY A 219 24.31 3.80 -6.09
N TYR A 220 23.26 3.98 -5.30
CA TYR A 220 23.19 3.44 -3.96
C TYR A 220 21.82 2.85 -3.61
N TYR A 221 21.80 2.13 -2.50
CA TYR A 221 20.63 1.52 -1.89
C TYR A 221 20.64 1.86 -0.40
N ASN A 222 19.60 2.55 0.07
CA ASN A 222 19.38 2.73 1.51
C ASN A 222 18.66 1.48 2.02
N HIS A 223 19.42 0.56 2.58
CA HIS A 223 18.88 -0.70 3.08
C HIS A 223 18.04 -0.45 4.32
N PHE A 224 17.00 -1.26 4.50
CA PHE A 224 16.12 -1.25 5.66
C PHE A 224 16.88 -1.36 6.98
N ASN A 225 18.08 -1.96 7.00
CA ASN A 225 18.88 -2.08 8.22
C ASN A 225 19.55 -0.76 8.65
N GLY A 226 19.29 0.35 7.94
CA GLY A 226 19.86 1.68 8.20
C GLY A 226 21.19 1.94 7.50
N SER A 227 21.81 0.95 6.85
CA SER A 227 23.04 1.14 6.08
C SER A 227 22.75 1.58 4.64
N ARG A 228 23.65 2.41 4.10
CA ARG A 228 23.69 2.68 2.66
C ARG A 228 24.75 1.82 1.99
N PHE A 229 24.39 1.21 0.85
CA PHE A 229 25.31 0.44 0.02
C PHE A 229 25.50 1.08 -1.34
N LEU A 230 26.75 1.32 -1.73
CA LEU A 230 27.13 1.85 -3.04
C LEU A 230 27.35 0.71 -4.04
N SER A 231 26.91 0.88 -5.29
CA SER A 231 27.18 -0.03 -6.39
C SER A 231 28.43 0.44 -7.16
N LEU A 232 29.53 -0.27 -6.97
CA LEU A 232 30.86 0.13 -7.43
C LEU A 232 31.20 -0.45 -8.81
N TYR A 233 31.91 0.36 -9.60
CA TYR A 233 32.43 0.03 -10.91
C TYR A 233 33.90 0.49 -11.01
N ASN A 234 34.71 -0.25 -11.77
CA ASN A 234 36.06 0.18 -12.12
C ASN A 234 36.03 1.15 -13.33
N ASP A 235 37.19 1.69 -13.69
CA ASP A 235 37.34 2.62 -14.82
C ASP A 235 36.93 2.02 -16.17
N ASP A 236 37.05 0.69 -16.34
CA ASP A 236 36.59 -0.02 -17.53
C ASP A 236 35.06 -0.22 -17.56
N GLY A 237 34.34 0.24 -16.54
CA GLY A 237 32.89 0.11 -16.40
C GLY A 237 32.42 -1.30 -15.99
N SER A 238 33.32 -2.16 -15.54
CA SER A 238 33.01 -3.47 -14.98
C SER A 238 32.50 -3.35 -13.54
N TRP A 239 31.39 -4.02 -13.25
CA TRP A 239 30.77 -3.99 -11.93
C TRP A 239 31.56 -4.81 -10.90
N ILE A 240 31.98 -4.14 -9.83
CA ILE A 240 32.78 -4.73 -8.74
C ILE A 240 31.88 -5.36 -7.69
N GLY A 241 30.87 -4.66 -7.20
CA GLY A 241 30.04 -5.15 -6.11
C GLY A 241 29.30 -4.06 -5.36
N TYR A 242 28.62 -4.44 -4.29
CA TYR A 242 28.01 -3.52 -3.33
C TYR A 242 28.89 -3.39 -2.09
N ILE A 243 29.27 -2.17 -1.72
CA ILE A 243 30.01 -1.91 -0.48
C ILE A 243 29.19 -1.03 0.46
N ASN A 244 29.35 -1.17 1.77
CA ASN A 244 28.80 -0.20 2.72
C ASN A 244 29.49 1.16 2.53
N GLU A 245 28.72 2.24 2.40
CA GLU A 245 29.24 3.60 2.14
C GLU A 245 30.25 4.05 3.21
N ASN A 246 30.13 3.57 4.46
CA ASN A 246 31.07 3.89 5.54
C ASN A 246 32.49 3.37 5.31
N ALA A 247 32.72 2.52 4.29
CA ALA A 247 34.03 2.06 3.85
C ALA A 247 34.68 2.97 2.80
N THR A 248 34.01 4.07 2.46
CA THR A 248 34.37 4.95 1.35
C THR A 248 34.39 6.41 1.78
N GLU A 249 35.14 7.24 1.05
CA GLU A 249 35.09 8.70 1.11
C GLU A 249 34.84 9.26 -0.29
N LEU A 250 34.14 10.39 -0.40
CA LEU A 250 34.02 11.10 -1.67
C LEU A 250 35.42 11.51 -2.16
N SER A 251 35.73 11.17 -3.41
CA SER A 251 36.99 11.56 -4.05
C SER A 251 36.75 12.81 -4.88
N ASN A 252 37.25 13.94 -4.40
CA ASN A 252 37.35 15.15 -5.21
C ASN A 252 38.65 15.03 -6.00
N ASP A 253 38.56 14.56 -7.25
CA ASP A 253 39.66 14.73 -8.21
C ASP A 253 39.94 16.23 -8.47
#